data_AF-A0AAN4YEP1-F1
#
_entry.id   AF-A0AAN4YEP1-F1
#
_cell.length_a   1.000
_cell.length_b   1.000
_cell.length_c   1.000
_cell.angle_alpha   90.00
_cell.angle_beta   90.00
_cell.angle_gamma   90.00
#
_symmetry.space_group_name_H-M   'P 1'
#
loop_
_entity.id
_entity.type
_entity.pdbx_description
1 polymer ?
#
loop_
_entity_poly.entity_id
_entity_poly.type
_entity_poly.pdbx_seq_one_letter_code
_entity_poly.pdbx_strand_id
1 'polypeptide(L)'
;MAPEHPFPAALEDAEDVLAYVRSQPEIYDVSRVGLSGFSAGGNLATSLAANHEGPFRVLVAFYPVVDATRPLEERRAPEVGGWALPGWFVRFCTVAYLSGGFEGGDVRISPIGRAVGGDSGDRGWRVERVLLVSAARDLLALEVEELGGLLLKGGDGEFLKKVVVERVDGVGHAWDKVAKEGTVEWEKMMRAYGMVVDLLN
;
A
#
# COMPACT_ATOMS: atom_id res chain seq x y z
N MET A 1 13.18 -13.81 -0.98
CA MET A 1 11.76 -13.57 -1.33
C MET A 1 11.01 -14.89 -1.31
N ALA A 2 9.68 -14.86 -1.25
CA ALA A 2 8.85 -16.06 -1.36
C ALA A 2 9.00 -16.72 -2.76
N PRO A 3 8.90 -18.06 -2.86
CA PRO A 3 8.54 -19.00 -1.81
C PRO A 3 9.68 -19.42 -0.87
N GLU A 4 10.95 -19.16 -1.20
CA GLU A 4 12.09 -19.55 -0.35
C GLU A 4 12.06 -18.88 1.03
N HIS A 5 11.55 -17.65 1.08
CA HIS A 5 11.34 -16.87 2.29
C HIS A 5 9.91 -16.30 2.30
N PRO A 6 8.91 -17.08 2.77
CA PRO A 6 7.51 -16.63 2.84
C PRO A 6 7.33 -15.51 3.90
N PHE A 7 6.12 -15.00 4.03
CA PHE A 7 5.76 -14.12 5.14
C PHE A 7 6.17 -14.75 6.49
N PRO A 8 6.74 -13.97 7.43
CA PRO A 8 6.92 -12.51 7.40
C PRO A 8 8.26 -11.99 6.86
N ALA A 9 9.11 -12.81 6.22
CA ALA A 9 10.50 -12.44 5.95
C ALA A 9 10.69 -11.08 5.23
N ALA A 10 9.91 -10.81 4.18
CA ALA A 10 10.02 -9.52 3.46
C ALA A 10 9.52 -8.32 4.28
N LEU A 11 8.60 -8.55 5.23
CA LEU A 11 8.17 -7.52 6.17
C LEU A 11 9.25 -7.30 7.23
N GLU A 12 9.81 -8.37 7.81
CA GLU A 12 10.93 -8.29 8.76
C GLU A 12 12.13 -7.52 8.15
N ASP A 13 12.49 -7.79 6.89
CA ASP A 13 13.52 -7.03 6.18
C ASP A 13 13.20 -5.52 6.13
N ALA A 14 11.92 -5.17 5.91
CA ALA A 14 11.49 -3.77 5.86
C ALA A 14 11.47 -3.12 7.26
N GLU A 15 11.15 -3.89 8.30
CA GLU A 15 11.21 -3.48 9.71
C GLU A 15 12.65 -3.22 10.15
N ASP A 16 13.59 -4.09 9.75
CA ASP A 16 15.02 -3.92 10.02
C ASP A 16 15.59 -2.66 9.38
N VAL A 17 15.19 -2.35 8.14
CA VAL A 17 15.58 -1.09 7.47
C VAL A 17 15.00 0.12 8.21
N LEU A 18 13.74 0.06 8.65
CA LEU A 18 13.13 1.14 9.42
C LEU A 18 13.87 1.35 10.76
N ALA A 19 14.18 0.27 11.48
CA ALA A 19 14.93 0.30 12.72
C ALA A 19 16.34 0.88 12.50
N TYR A 20 17.02 0.48 11.44
CA TYR A 20 18.33 1.02 11.07
C TYR A 20 18.28 2.53 10.82
N VAL A 21 17.33 3.01 10.01
CA VAL A 21 17.17 4.46 9.75
C VAL A 21 16.92 5.23 11.05
N ARG A 22 16.11 4.70 11.95
CA ARG A 22 15.82 5.33 13.26
C ARG A 22 17.01 5.32 14.22
N SER A 23 17.90 4.35 14.08
CA SER A 23 19.10 4.23 14.93
C SER A 23 20.22 5.19 14.57
N GLN A 24 20.17 5.84 13.40
CA GLN A 24 21.22 6.72 12.88
C GLN A 24 20.71 8.17 12.69
N PRO A 25 20.24 8.87 13.75
CA PRO A 25 19.69 10.23 13.64
C PRO A 25 20.70 11.29 13.21
N GLU A 26 22.00 11.00 13.28
CA GLU A 26 23.07 11.84 12.75
C GLU A 26 23.23 11.74 11.23
N ILE A 27 22.69 10.68 10.62
CA ILE A 27 22.69 10.46 9.16
C ILE A 27 21.32 10.80 8.57
N TYR A 28 20.24 10.40 9.24
CA TYR A 28 18.87 10.54 8.76
C TYR A 28 18.05 11.45 9.66
N ASP A 29 17.22 12.28 9.06
CA ASP A 29 16.19 13.02 9.78
C ASP A 29 15.02 12.09 10.13
N VAL A 30 15.10 11.46 11.30
CA VAL A 30 14.12 10.49 11.79
C VAL A 30 12.71 11.08 11.98
N SER A 31 12.58 12.41 12.00
CA SER A 31 11.28 13.09 12.05
C SER A 31 10.59 13.19 10.69
N ARG A 32 11.30 12.91 9.59
CA ARG A 32 10.80 13.02 8.21
C ARG A 32 10.80 11.70 7.44
N VAL A 33 10.69 10.58 8.14
CA VAL A 33 10.62 9.25 7.51
C VAL A 33 9.31 9.11 6.71
N GLY A 34 9.44 8.74 5.44
CA GLY A 34 8.33 8.40 4.55
C GLY A 34 8.35 6.93 4.17
N LEU A 35 7.17 6.34 3.99
CA LEU A 35 6.98 4.98 3.51
C LEU A 35 6.41 5.02 2.10
N SER A 36 6.90 4.17 1.20
CA SER A 36 6.31 4.05 -0.12
C SER A 36 6.48 2.67 -0.73
N GLY A 37 5.60 2.34 -1.67
CA GLY A 37 5.67 1.06 -2.36
C GLY A 37 4.64 0.90 -3.47
N PHE A 38 4.86 -0.11 -4.30
CA PHE A 38 4.00 -0.49 -5.42
C PHE A 38 3.58 -1.94 -5.25
N SER A 39 2.31 -2.28 -5.50
CA SER A 39 1.81 -3.67 -5.45
C SER A 39 2.17 -4.36 -4.12
N ALA A 40 2.89 -5.49 -4.14
CA ALA A 40 3.40 -6.16 -2.95
C ALA A 40 4.30 -5.26 -2.08
N GLY A 41 5.11 -4.37 -2.67
CA GLY A 41 5.85 -3.37 -1.88
C GLY A 41 4.94 -2.32 -1.25
N GLY A 42 3.79 -2.04 -1.89
CA GLY A 42 2.74 -1.20 -1.31
C GLY A 42 2.06 -1.89 -0.13
N ASN A 43 1.90 -3.22 -0.16
CA ASN A 43 1.50 -4.02 1.00
C ASN A 43 2.51 -3.84 2.14
N LEU A 44 3.81 -4.02 1.90
CA LEU A 44 4.83 -3.82 2.94
C LEU A 44 4.78 -2.40 3.54
N ALA A 45 4.69 -1.37 2.70
CA ALA A 45 4.63 0.02 3.15
C ALA A 45 3.37 0.31 3.99
N THR A 46 2.20 -0.20 3.56
CA THR A 46 0.94 -0.06 4.31
C THR A 46 0.94 -0.88 5.59
N SER A 47 1.52 -2.08 5.59
CA SER A 47 1.69 -2.93 6.77
C SER A 47 2.61 -2.30 7.82
N LEU A 48 3.73 -1.70 7.41
CA LEU A 48 4.58 -0.91 8.30
C LEU A 48 3.80 0.26 8.92
N ALA A 49 3.12 1.05 8.09
CA ALA A 49 2.32 2.18 8.56
C ALA A 49 1.22 1.79 9.56
N ALA A 50 0.61 0.63 9.36
CA ALA A 50 -0.47 0.12 10.18
C ALA A 50 0.01 -0.49 11.52
N ASN A 51 1.19 -1.13 11.54
CA ASN A 51 1.62 -1.99 12.64
C ASN A 51 2.87 -1.52 13.38
N HIS A 52 3.56 -0.46 12.92
CA HIS A 52 4.73 0.08 13.61
C HIS A 52 4.46 1.40 14.30
N GLU A 53 5.21 1.64 15.36
CA GLU A 53 5.21 2.93 16.04
C GLU A 53 5.64 4.02 15.05
N GLY A 54 4.75 4.96 14.72
CA GLY A 54 5.12 6.18 14.00
C GLY A 54 5.85 7.20 14.91
N PRO A 55 5.92 8.49 14.54
CA PRO A 55 5.24 9.10 13.40
C PRO A 55 5.96 8.81 12.08
N PHE A 56 5.17 8.65 11.02
CA PHE A 56 5.64 8.71 9.63
C PHE A 56 5.13 10.00 9.00
N ARG A 57 6.00 10.67 8.23
CA ARG A 57 5.65 11.93 7.58
C ARG A 57 4.66 11.72 6.44
N VAL A 58 4.85 10.64 5.70
CA VAL A 58 4.11 10.35 4.47
C VAL A 58 4.03 8.85 4.21
N LEU A 59 2.90 8.39 3.64
CA LEU A 59 2.74 7.09 3.03
C LEU A 59 2.27 7.27 1.58
N VAL A 60 2.98 6.66 0.63
CA VAL A 60 2.57 6.62 -0.79
C VAL A 60 2.50 5.18 -1.26
N ALA A 61 1.30 4.68 -1.55
CA ALA A 61 1.12 3.30 -2.02
C ALA A 61 0.38 3.26 -3.35
N PHE A 62 1.01 2.67 -4.35
CA PHE A 62 0.42 2.43 -5.67
C PHE A 62 -0.11 1.01 -5.75
N TYR A 63 -1.41 0.90 -6.03
CA TYR A 63 -2.18 -0.34 -6.19
C TYR A 63 -1.77 -1.43 -5.20
N PRO A 64 -1.69 -1.12 -3.88
CA PRO A 64 -1.24 -2.07 -2.89
C PRO A 64 -2.23 -3.22 -2.74
N VAL A 65 -1.72 -4.40 -2.40
CA VAL A 65 -2.57 -5.45 -1.81
C VAL A 65 -2.79 -5.08 -0.34
N VAL A 66 -4.03 -4.97 0.13
CA VAL A 66 -4.31 -4.51 1.51
C VAL A 66 -5.28 -5.42 2.26
N ASP A 67 -5.88 -6.38 1.56
CA ASP A 67 -6.80 -7.36 2.12
C ASP A 67 -6.59 -8.73 1.45
N ALA A 68 -5.95 -9.65 2.15
CA ALA A 68 -5.76 -11.04 1.72
C ALA A 68 -6.90 -11.97 2.17
N THR A 69 -7.92 -11.47 2.87
CA THR A 69 -9.08 -12.27 3.29
C THR A 69 -10.09 -12.44 2.15
N ARG A 70 -10.10 -11.53 1.18
CA ARG A 70 -11.02 -11.55 0.03
C ARG A 70 -10.59 -12.57 -1.02
N PRO A 71 -11.44 -13.57 -1.33
CA PRO A 71 -11.19 -14.49 -2.43
C PRO A 71 -11.02 -13.75 -3.76
N LEU A 72 -10.14 -14.26 -4.63
CA LEU A 72 -9.88 -13.66 -5.93
C LEU A 72 -11.14 -13.61 -6.81
N GLU A 73 -12.00 -14.62 -6.66
CA GLU A 73 -13.25 -14.81 -7.39
C GLU A 73 -14.30 -13.73 -7.07
N GLU A 74 -14.17 -13.06 -5.92
CA GLU A 74 -15.04 -11.97 -5.49
C GLU A 74 -14.52 -10.60 -5.92
N ARG A 75 -13.22 -10.50 -6.25
CA ARG A 75 -12.61 -9.24 -6.69
C ARG A 75 -13.11 -8.85 -8.08
N ARG A 76 -13.44 -7.57 -8.24
CA ARG A 76 -13.93 -7.00 -9.51
C ARG A 76 -13.23 -5.67 -9.75
N ALA A 77 -12.72 -5.50 -10.96
CA ALA A 77 -12.18 -4.23 -11.40
C ALA A 77 -13.33 -3.24 -11.68
N PRO A 78 -13.20 -1.96 -11.29
CA PRO A 78 -14.16 -0.91 -11.64
C PRO A 78 -14.44 -0.76 -13.13
N GLU A 79 -13.41 -0.94 -13.96
CA GLU A 79 -13.48 -0.89 -15.42
C GLU A 79 -13.09 -2.22 -16.04
N VAL A 80 -13.69 -2.53 -17.20
CA VAL A 80 -13.33 -3.68 -18.02
C VAL A 80 -12.35 -3.27 -19.11
N GLY A 81 -11.35 -4.11 -19.35
CA GLY A 81 -10.42 -4.00 -20.48
C GLY A 81 -8.97 -3.79 -20.05
N GLY A 82 -8.08 -3.65 -21.03
CA GLY A 82 -6.65 -3.44 -20.78
C GLY A 82 -5.93 -4.66 -20.20
N TRP A 83 -4.71 -4.42 -19.69
CA TRP A 83 -3.90 -5.42 -19.01
C TRP A 83 -4.43 -5.66 -17.59
N ALA A 84 -4.72 -6.92 -17.27
CA ALA A 84 -5.04 -7.36 -15.92
C ALA A 84 -4.00 -8.36 -15.44
N LEU A 85 -3.74 -8.40 -14.14
CA LEU A 85 -2.91 -9.45 -13.54
C LEU A 85 -3.55 -10.82 -13.84
N PRO A 86 -2.81 -11.78 -14.46
CA PRO A 86 -3.34 -13.11 -14.69
C PRO A 86 -3.73 -13.77 -13.37
N GLY A 87 -4.94 -14.34 -13.26
CA GLY A 87 -5.41 -14.93 -12.00
C GLY A 87 -4.51 -16.04 -11.46
N TRP A 88 -3.87 -16.82 -12.33
CA TRP A 88 -2.88 -17.83 -11.92
C TRP A 88 -1.66 -17.20 -11.22
N PHE A 89 -1.24 -16.01 -11.65
CA PHE A 89 -0.09 -15.30 -11.09
C PHE A 89 -0.43 -14.71 -9.73
N VAL A 90 -1.61 -14.09 -9.59
CA VAL A 90 -2.12 -13.62 -8.28
C VAL A 90 -2.21 -14.78 -7.30
N ARG A 91 -2.75 -15.92 -7.73
CA ARG A 91 -2.82 -17.13 -6.92
C ARG A 91 -1.43 -17.64 -6.53
N PHE A 92 -0.49 -17.69 -7.48
CA PHE A 92 0.88 -18.10 -7.20
C PHE A 92 1.54 -17.20 -6.15
N CYS A 93 1.49 -15.87 -6.31
CA CYS A 93 2.06 -14.92 -5.35
C CYS A 93 1.43 -15.08 -3.96
N THR A 94 0.11 -15.24 -3.90
CA THR A 94 -0.62 -15.43 -2.64
C THR A 94 -0.18 -16.72 -1.93
N VAL A 95 -0.16 -17.84 -2.65
CA VAL A 95 0.26 -19.14 -2.10
C VAL A 95 1.72 -19.12 -1.67
N ALA A 96 2.61 -18.54 -2.49
CA ALA A 96 4.02 -18.44 -2.17
C ALA A 96 4.25 -17.62 -0.89
N TYR A 97 3.60 -16.46 -0.79
CA TYR A 97 3.74 -15.55 0.36
C TYR A 97 3.17 -16.14 1.65
N LEU A 98 2.02 -16.83 1.58
CA LEU A 98 1.35 -17.42 2.75
C LEU A 98 1.85 -18.84 3.10
N SER A 99 2.80 -19.39 2.35
CA SER A 99 3.27 -20.77 2.55
C SER A 99 3.97 -21.02 3.90
N GLY A 100 4.28 -19.95 4.66
CA GLY A 100 4.81 -20.00 6.03
C GLY A 100 3.80 -20.36 7.12
N GLY A 101 2.53 -20.65 6.78
CA GLY A 101 1.50 -21.07 7.74
C GLY A 101 0.72 -19.94 8.41
N PHE A 102 0.77 -18.73 7.84
CA PHE A 102 0.02 -17.57 8.33
C PHE A 102 -1.32 -17.42 7.60
N GLU A 103 -2.31 -16.93 8.34
CA GLU A 103 -3.64 -16.67 7.79
C GLU A 103 -3.69 -15.27 7.14
N GLY A 104 -4.43 -15.15 6.04
CA GLY A 104 -4.59 -13.88 5.34
C GLY A 104 -5.20 -12.77 6.19
N GLY A 105 -5.88 -13.09 7.29
CA GLY A 105 -6.46 -12.13 8.23
C GLY A 105 -5.47 -11.49 9.21
N ASP A 106 -4.22 -11.93 9.29
CA ASP A 106 -3.19 -11.26 10.09
C ASP A 106 -3.06 -9.80 9.61
N VAL A 107 -3.14 -8.84 10.54
CA VAL A 107 -3.09 -7.40 10.27
C VAL A 107 -1.78 -6.93 9.63
N ARG A 108 -0.72 -7.74 9.72
CA ARG A 108 0.56 -7.52 9.03
C ARG A 108 0.52 -7.95 7.56
N ILE A 109 -0.42 -8.82 7.20
CA ILE A 109 -0.72 -9.22 5.81
C ILE A 109 -1.83 -8.34 5.24
N SER A 110 -2.90 -8.12 6.02
CA SER A 110 -4.08 -7.34 5.66
C SER A 110 -4.18 -6.06 6.52
N PRO A 111 -3.38 -5.02 6.22
CA PRO A 111 -3.34 -3.80 7.03
C PRO A 111 -4.68 -3.06 7.12
N ILE A 112 -5.63 -3.33 6.21
CA ILE A 112 -6.99 -2.81 6.32
C ILE A 112 -7.69 -3.20 7.63
N GLY A 113 -7.32 -4.32 8.25
CA GLY A 113 -7.86 -4.76 9.54
C GLY A 113 -7.52 -3.83 10.71
N ARG A 114 -6.51 -2.96 10.56
CA ARG A 114 -6.14 -1.90 11.53
C ARG A 114 -6.77 -0.55 11.20
N ALA A 115 -7.48 -0.41 10.08
CA ALA A 115 -7.95 0.89 9.57
C ALA A 115 -9.24 1.42 10.24
N VAL A 116 -9.74 0.76 11.30
CA VAL A 116 -10.95 1.19 12.03
C VAL A 116 -10.67 1.21 13.53
N GLY A 117 -10.91 2.37 14.15
CA GLY A 117 -10.76 2.56 15.60
C GLY A 117 -11.61 1.59 16.41
N GLY A 118 -10.96 0.89 17.32
CA GLY A 118 -11.55 0.24 18.47
C GLY A 118 -10.53 0.23 19.60
N ASP A 119 -10.90 0.84 20.73
CA ASP A 119 -10.39 0.91 22.12
C ASP A 119 -9.12 0.15 22.62
N SER A 120 -8.35 -0.56 21.81
CA SER A 120 -7.00 -0.99 22.21
C SER A 120 -6.04 0.17 21.98
N GLY A 121 -5.36 0.63 23.03
CA GLY A 121 -4.36 1.71 23.03
C GLY A 121 -3.09 1.45 22.20
N ASP A 122 -3.24 0.87 21.02
CA ASP A 122 -2.21 0.46 20.08
C ASP A 122 -2.38 1.31 18.81
N ARG A 123 -1.64 2.42 18.75
CA ARG A 123 -1.85 3.54 17.82
C ARG A 123 -1.34 3.21 16.41
N GLY A 124 -2.08 2.37 15.68
CA GLY A 124 -1.84 2.12 14.26
C GLY A 124 -2.10 3.37 13.41
N TRP A 125 -1.51 3.43 12.21
CA TRP A 125 -1.69 4.53 11.24
C TRP A 125 -1.24 5.91 11.72
N ARG A 126 -0.14 5.98 12.50
CA ARG A 126 0.54 7.24 12.86
C ARG A 126 1.30 7.85 11.67
N VAL A 127 0.58 8.15 10.59
CA VAL A 127 1.10 8.77 9.36
C VAL A 127 0.43 10.12 9.17
N GLU A 128 1.18 11.19 8.92
CA GLU A 128 0.56 12.52 8.73
C GLU A 128 -0.18 12.67 7.40
N ARG A 129 0.41 12.15 6.32
CA ARG A 129 -0.09 12.33 4.95
C ARG A 129 -0.09 11.00 4.20
N VAL A 130 -1.18 10.68 3.53
CA VAL A 130 -1.34 9.41 2.81
C VAL A 130 -1.79 9.68 1.38
N LEU A 131 -1.18 9.01 0.42
CA LEU A 131 -1.67 8.89 -0.95
C LEU A 131 -1.78 7.41 -1.30
N LEU A 132 -3.00 6.97 -1.59
CA LEU A 132 -3.31 5.66 -2.14
C LEU A 132 -3.73 5.86 -3.59
N VAL A 133 -3.08 5.15 -4.51
CA VAL A 133 -3.40 5.22 -5.93
C VAL A 133 -3.93 3.87 -6.38
N SER A 134 -5.15 3.80 -6.90
CA SER A 134 -5.73 2.59 -7.50
C SER A 134 -5.74 2.70 -9.03
N ALA A 135 -5.75 1.55 -9.72
CA ALA A 135 -5.90 1.46 -11.16
C ALA A 135 -7.31 0.98 -11.50
N ALA A 136 -8.07 1.70 -12.32
CA ALA A 136 -9.48 1.39 -12.54
C ALA A 136 -9.75 0.01 -13.17
N ARG A 137 -8.79 -0.57 -13.90
CA ARG A 137 -8.89 -1.92 -14.50
C ARG A 137 -8.22 -3.00 -13.65
N ASP A 138 -7.89 -2.69 -12.41
CA ASP A 138 -7.25 -3.62 -11.47
C ASP A 138 -8.25 -4.21 -10.48
N LEU A 139 -8.09 -5.51 -10.21
CA LEU A 139 -8.89 -6.25 -9.23
C LEU A 139 -8.66 -5.76 -7.79
N LEU A 140 -7.53 -5.10 -7.52
CA LEU A 140 -7.19 -4.53 -6.22
C LEU A 140 -7.82 -3.15 -5.98
N ALA A 141 -8.41 -2.52 -6.98
CA ALA A 141 -8.77 -1.11 -6.88
C ALA A 141 -9.76 -0.81 -5.73
N LEU A 142 -10.77 -1.66 -5.56
CA LEU A 142 -11.81 -1.46 -4.56
C LEU A 142 -11.29 -1.61 -3.12
N GLU A 143 -10.37 -2.55 -2.84
CA GLU A 143 -9.81 -2.70 -1.49
C GLU A 143 -8.90 -1.52 -1.11
N VAL A 144 -8.16 -0.96 -2.09
CA VAL A 144 -7.34 0.24 -1.89
C VAL A 144 -8.20 1.44 -1.53
N GLU A 145 -9.31 1.61 -2.24
CA GLU A 145 -10.24 2.72 -2.00
C GLU A 145 -11.01 2.56 -0.71
N GLU A 146 -11.36 1.33 -0.34
CA GLU A 146 -11.98 1.05 0.95
C GLU A 146 -11.04 1.39 2.10
N LEU A 147 -9.78 0.94 2.04
CA LEU A 147 -8.76 1.35 3.02
C LEU A 147 -8.68 2.89 3.11
N GLY A 148 -8.60 3.57 1.97
CA GLY A 148 -8.57 5.03 1.94
C GLY A 148 -9.79 5.69 2.58
N GLY A 149 -10.99 5.16 2.32
CA GLY A 149 -12.23 5.60 2.95
C GLY A 149 -12.27 5.38 4.47
N LEU A 150 -11.63 4.31 4.96
CA LEU A 150 -11.48 4.06 6.39
C LEU A 150 -10.48 5.04 7.03
N LEU A 151 -9.32 5.25 6.41
CA LEU A 151 -8.32 6.21 6.89
C LEU A 151 -8.84 7.65 6.92
N LEU A 152 -9.64 8.05 5.92
CA LEU A 152 -10.31 9.36 5.91
C LEU A 152 -11.22 9.57 7.12
N LYS A 153 -11.88 8.51 7.61
CA LYS A 153 -12.76 8.57 8.79
C LYS A 153 -11.98 8.54 10.11
N GLY A 154 -10.77 7.98 10.10
CA GLY A 154 -9.93 7.78 11.28
C GLY A 154 -9.04 8.96 11.67
N GLY A 155 -9.07 10.08 10.93
CA GLY A 155 -8.26 11.26 11.24
C GLY A 155 -8.60 11.89 12.59
N ASP A 156 -7.56 12.15 13.39
CA ASP A 156 -7.68 12.66 14.76
C ASP A 156 -7.06 14.07 14.96
N GLY A 157 -6.58 14.69 13.88
CA GLY A 157 -5.93 16.00 13.88
C GLY A 157 -4.42 15.97 14.16
N GLU A 158 -3.89 14.86 14.68
CA GLU A 158 -2.45 14.62 14.84
C GLU A 158 -1.92 13.76 13.67
N PHE A 159 -2.67 12.72 13.29
CA PHE A 159 -2.39 11.81 12.18
C PHE A 159 -3.52 11.83 11.16
N LEU A 160 -3.20 11.30 9.98
CA LEU A 160 -4.09 11.23 8.82
C LEU A 160 -4.66 12.61 8.43
N LYS A 161 -3.86 13.67 8.62
CA LYS A 161 -4.22 15.07 8.33
C LYS A 161 -4.62 15.29 6.87
N LYS A 162 -3.99 14.54 5.96
CA LYS A 162 -4.30 14.55 4.53
C LYS A 162 -4.26 13.13 4.02
N VAL A 163 -5.42 12.59 3.64
CA VAL A 163 -5.54 11.30 2.96
C VAL A 163 -6.08 11.57 1.56
N VAL A 164 -5.34 11.15 0.54
CA VAL A 164 -5.72 11.26 -0.86
C VAL A 164 -5.88 9.86 -1.41
N VAL A 165 -6.99 9.61 -2.09
CA VAL A 165 -7.28 8.36 -2.78
C VAL A 165 -7.52 8.70 -4.24
N GLU A 166 -6.62 8.29 -5.12
CA GLU A 166 -6.72 8.55 -6.57
C GLU A 166 -6.97 7.25 -7.31
N ARG A 167 -8.13 7.11 -7.93
CA ARG A 167 -8.32 6.09 -8.95
C ARG A 167 -7.88 6.65 -10.30
N VAL A 168 -6.97 5.95 -10.98
CA VAL A 168 -6.56 6.29 -12.34
C VAL A 168 -7.41 5.51 -13.33
N ASP A 169 -8.23 6.22 -14.10
CA ASP A 169 -9.14 5.63 -15.09
C ASP A 169 -8.39 4.98 -16.25
N GLY A 170 -8.97 3.97 -16.89
CA GLY A 170 -8.46 3.40 -18.13
C GLY A 170 -7.14 2.64 -18.04
N VAL A 171 -6.55 2.46 -16.86
CA VAL A 171 -5.26 1.79 -16.67
C VAL A 171 -5.38 0.52 -15.82
N GLY A 172 -4.51 -0.45 -16.10
CA GLY A 172 -4.42 -1.71 -15.36
C GLY A 172 -3.34 -1.69 -14.28
N HIS A 173 -3.17 -2.83 -13.60
CA HIS A 173 -2.11 -2.99 -12.60
C HIS A 173 -0.72 -2.71 -13.21
N ALA A 174 0.14 -2.02 -12.45
CA ALA A 174 1.51 -1.66 -12.86
C ALA A 174 1.63 -0.85 -14.17
N TRP A 175 0.59 -0.07 -14.53
CA TRP A 175 0.60 0.72 -15.78
C TRP A 175 1.80 1.67 -15.88
N ASP A 176 2.20 2.25 -14.76
CA ASP A 176 3.31 3.22 -14.65
C ASP A 176 4.66 2.59 -14.98
N LYS A 177 4.78 1.26 -14.94
CA LYS A 177 6.01 0.55 -15.31
C LYS A 177 6.17 0.33 -16.80
N VAL A 178 5.08 0.46 -17.56
CA VAL A 178 5.02 0.18 -19.00
C VAL A 178 4.56 1.37 -19.83
N ALA A 179 4.16 2.47 -19.20
CA ALA A 179 3.80 3.71 -19.85
C ALA A 179 4.97 4.26 -20.67
N LYS A 180 4.69 4.76 -21.88
CA LYS A 180 5.70 5.30 -22.80
C LYS A 180 5.46 6.78 -23.03
N GLU A 181 6.53 7.56 -23.03
CA GLU A 181 6.46 8.99 -23.28
C GLU A 181 5.64 9.31 -24.55
N GLY A 182 4.73 10.29 -24.43
CA GLY A 182 3.81 10.68 -25.49
C GLY A 182 2.50 9.87 -25.58
N THR A 183 2.26 8.90 -24.70
CA THR A 183 0.95 8.21 -24.61
C THR A 183 0.07 8.77 -23.49
N VAL A 184 -1.23 8.51 -23.57
CA VAL A 184 -2.20 8.91 -22.53
C VAL A 184 -1.87 8.27 -21.18
N GLU A 185 -1.38 7.03 -21.17
CA GLU A 185 -0.94 6.34 -19.95
C GLU A 185 0.25 7.04 -19.30
N TRP A 186 1.16 7.62 -20.10
CA TRP A 186 2.28 8.41 -19.59
C TRP A 186 1.82 9.72 -18.95
N GLU A 187 0.89 10.45 -19.58
CA GLU A 187 0.32 11.65 -18.98
C GLU A 187 -0.35 11.35 -17.64
N LYS A 188 -1.08 10.22 -17.55
CA LYS A 188 -1.67 9.73 -16.30
C LYS A 188 -0.62 9.37 -15.25
N MET A 189 0.45 8.68 -15.65
CA MET A 189 1.58 8.39 -14.77
C MET A 189 2.21 9.68 -14.24
N MET A 190 2.50 10.64 -15.11
CA MET A 190 3.10 11.93 -14.72
C MET A 190 2.19 12.71 -13.77
N ARG A 191 0.88 12.69 -13.98
CA ARG A 191 -0.09 13.27 -13.04
C ARG A 191 -0.03 12.59 -11.68
N ALA A 192 -0.07 11.25 -11.64
CA ALA A 192 -0.02 10.50 -10.38
C ALA A 192 1.31 10.75 -9.62
N TYR A 193 2.43 10.83 -10.33
CA TYR A 193 3.73 11.19 -9.74
C TYR A 193 3.79 12.67 -9.29
N GLY A 194 3.13 13.58 -10.00
CA GLY A 194 2.95 14.95 -9.56
C GLY A 194 2.25 15.04 -8.20
N MET A 195 1.22 14.21 -7.98
CA MET A 195 0.53 14.13 -6.68
C MET A 195 1.46 13.65 -5.55
N VAL A 196 2.42 12.78 -5.85
CA VAL A 196 3.46 12.38 -4.88
C VAL A 196 4.31 13.59 -4.50
N VAL A 197 4.81 14.33 -5.48
CA VAL A 197 5.63 15.54 -5.25
C VAL A 197 4.86 16.56 -4.40
N ASP A 198 3.60 16.82 -4.73
CA ASP A 198 2.74 17.75 -3.98
C ASP A 198 2.44 17.29 -2.55
N LEU A 199 2.49 15.98 -2.29
CA LEU A 199 2.29 15.42 -0.95
C LEU A 199 3.55 15.52 -0.08
N LEU A 200 4.73 15.46 -0.70
CA LEU A 200 6.03 15.53 -0.03
C LEU A 200 6.41 16.95 0.41
N ASN A 201 5.92 17.97 -0.29
CA ASN A 201 6.10 19.39 0.04
C ASN A 201 5.18 19.83 1.20
#